data_AF-A0AAN7TAP8-F1
#
_entry.id   AF-A0AAN7TAP8-F1
#
_cell.length_a   1.000
_cell.length_b   1.000
_cell.length_c   1.000
_cell.angle_alpha   90.00
_cell.angle_beta   90.00
_cell.angle_gamma   90.00
#
_symmetry.space_group_name_H-M   'P 1'
#
loop_
_entity.id
_entity.type
_entity.pdbx_description
1 polymer ?
#
loop_
_entity_poly.entity_id
_entity_poly.type
_entity_poly.pdbx_seq_one_letter_code
_entity_poly.pdbx_strand_id
1 'polypeptide(L)'
;MATDSVRFIILVCLAAATLYWAIRASSSVLHPLLNTCTCPPADAHRRTVNFTRREDFWDLSTKGDELWSNIIPDNGGFVFHRVHDKLGYKTGISMFHQLHCLQMIRMAIQKLQNGTVESGDMHSQTHWVHCLDYLVQGIQCAADGTSEPVKGHLVDGYDVAHQCRDARPLWELSESSFILD
;
A
#
# COMPACT_ATOMS: atom_id res chain seq x y z
N MET A 1 7.82 68.52 9.72
CA MET A 1 6.85 67.46 10.09
C MET A 1 6.71 66.36 9.03
N ALA A 2 6.73 66.62 7.72
CA ALA A 2 6.60 65.56 6.70
C ALA A 2 7.87 64.68 6.51
N THR A 3 9.05 65.19 6.84
CA THR A 3 10.34 64.49 6.65
C THR A 3 10.57 63.35 7.63
N ASP A 4 10.02 63.44 8.84
CA ASP A 4 10.22 62.46 9.90
C ASP A 4 9.34 61.22 9.69
N SER A 5 8.12 61.41 9.17
CA SER A 5 7.22 60.32 8.79
C SER A 5 7.77 59.49 7.62
N VAL A 6 8.40 60.13 6.64
CA VAL A 6 9.03 59.42 5.50
C VAL A 6 10.24 58.61 5.96
N ARG A 7 11.07 59.17 6.86
CA ARG A 7 12.21 58.44 7.44
C ARG A 7 11.77 57.23 8.26
N PHE A 8 10.69 57.36 9.03
CA PHE A 8 10.13 56.26 9.80
C PHE A 8 9.64 55.11 8.91
N ILE A 9 8.91 55.41 7.83
CA ILE A 9 8.42 54.40 6.88
C ILE A 9 9.58 53.66 6.22
N ILE A 10 10.62 54.38 5.78
CA ILE A 10 11.81 53.77 5.16
C ILE A 10 12.50 52.81 6.14
N LEU A 11 12.66 53.20 7.41
CA LEU A 11 13.29 52.34 8.42
C LEU A 11 12.48 51.07 8.70
N VAL A 12 11.14 51.16 8.76
CA VAL A 12 10.26 49.99 8.93
C VAL A 12 10.33 49.05 7.73
N CYS A 13 10.34 49.58 6.50
CA CYS A 13 10.47 48.77 5.29
C CYS A 13 11.82 48.05 5.21
N LEU A 14 12.92 48.72 5.57
CA LEU A 14 14.24 48.11 5.61
C LEU A 14 14.33 47.01 6.68
N ALA A 15 13.78 47.26 7.88
CA ALA A 15 13.73 46.25 8.94
C ALA A 15 12.91 45.01 8.50
N ALA A 16 11.74 45.20 7.90
CA ALA A 16 10.90 44.11 7.39
C ALA A 16 11.61 43.32 6.27
N ALA A 17 12.32 43.99 5.37
CA ALA A 17 13.10 43.35 4.32
C ALA A 17 14.26 42.51 4.91
N THR A 18 14.99 43.04 5.89
CA THR A 18 16.07 42.30 6.56
C THR A 18 15.55 41.08 7.31
N LEU A 19 14.40 41.20 7.99
CA LEU A 19 13.77 40.08 8.68
C LEU A 19 13.30 39.00 7.70
N TYR A 20 12.66 39.41 6.59
CA TYR A 20 12.26 38.48 5.52
C TYR A 20 13.45 37.73 4.92
N TRP A 21 14.54 38.44 4.62
CA TRP A 21 15.77 37.81 4.11
C TRP A 21 16.43 36.90 5.13
N ALA A 22 16.44 37.25 6.42
CA ALA A 22 16.96 36.39 7.49
C ALA A 22 16.13 35.11 7.65
N ILE A 23 14.79 35.18 7.60
CA ILE A 23 13.90 34.02 7.66
C ILE A 23 14.11 33.13 6.43
N ARG A 24 14.25 33.71 5.23
CA ARG A 24 14.47 32.97 3.98
C ARG A 24 15.87 32.33 3.90
N ALA A 25 16.89 33.01 4.44
CA ALA A 25 18.24 32.48 4.59
C ALA A 25 18.29 31.35 5.63
N SER A 26 17.49 31.42 6.69
CA SER A 26 17.43 30.37 7.72
C SER A 26 16.70 29.12 7.24
N SER A 27 15.62 29.30 6.47
CA SER A 27 14.86 28.18 5.88
C SER A 27 15.66 27.45 4.80
N SER A 28 16.58 28.11 4.10
CA SER A 28 17.49 27.44 3.15
C SER A 28 18.60 26.61 3.81
N VAL A 29 18.90 26.84 5.09
CA VAL A 29 19.93 26.09 5.85
C VAL A 29 19.37 24.89 6.61
N LEU A 30 18.05 24.85 6.90
CA LEU A 30 17.41 23.69 7.56
C LEU A 30 17.02 22.54 6.61
N HIS A 31 16.98 22.77 5.30
CA HIS A 31 16.57 21.75 4.32
C HIS A 31 17.58 20.63 3.97
N PRO A 32 18.91 20.69 4.21
CA PRO A 32 19.80 19.62 3.76
C PRO A 32 19.91 18.44 4.75
N LEU A 33 19.39 18.55 5.98
CA LEU A 33 19.53 17.48 6.99
C LEU A 33 18.36 16.50 7.07
N LEU A 34 17.25 16.74 6.36
CA LEU A 34 16.06 15.87 6.36
C LEU A 34 15.95 14.96 5.13
N ASN A 35 16.90 14.98 4.20
CA ASN A 35 16.69 14.44 2.86
C ASN A 35 17.67 13.35 2.39
N THR A 36 18.27 12.58 3.30
CA THR A 36 19.11 11.44 2.88
C THR A 36 18.68 10.11 3.49
N CYS A 37 17.39 9.81 3.41
CA CYS A 37 17.00 8.44 3.10
C CYS A 37 16.82 8.38 1.57
N THR A 38 17.90 8.11 0.83
CA THR A 38 17.77 7.73 -0.57
C THR A 38 17.15 6.34 -0.61
N CYS A 39 15.81 6.27 -0.62
CA CYS A 39 15.14 5.05 -1.01
C CYS A 39 15.61 4.70 -2.43
N PRO A 40 15.97 3.44 -2.70
CA PRO A 40 16.21 3.00 -4.07
C PRO A 40 15.03 3.44 -4.95
N PRO A 41 15.26 3.80 -6.22
CA PRO A 41 14.17 3.99 -7.17
C PRO A 41 13.21 2.80 -7.07
N ALA A 42 11.89 3.03 -7.07
CA ALA A 42 10.89 1.97 -6.89
C ALA A 42 11.06 0.80 -7.90
N ASP A 43 11.74 1.08 -9.00
CA ASP A 43 12.13 0.20 -10.09
C ASP A 43 13.40 -0.63 -9.84
N ALA A 44 14.25 -0.27 -8.85
CA ALA A 44 15.49 -0.99 -8.53
C ALA A 44 15.27 -2.44 -8.03
N HIS A 45 14.06 -2.78 -7.59
CA HIS A 45 13.67 -4.11 -7.13
C HIS A 45 12.61 -4.78 -8.02
N ARG A 46 12.37 -4.27 -9.23
CA ARG A 46 11.39 -4.87 -10.14
C ARG A 46 11.93 -6.18 -10.72
N ARG A 47 11.23 -7.28 -10.47
CA ARG A 47 11.49 -8.58 -11.10
C ARG A 47 10.37 -8.95 -12.06
N THR A 48 10.71 -9.56 -13.19
CA THR A 48 9.74 -10.21 -14.06
C THR A 48 9.37 -11.56 -13.48
N VAL A 49 8.08 -11.80 -13.29
CA VAL A 49 7.54 -13.09 -12.83
C VAL A 49 6.49 -13.55 -13.82
N ASN A 50 6.51 -14.84 -14.15
CA ASN A 50 5.48 -15.47 -14.95
C ASN A 50 4.51 -16.15 -13.99
N PHE A 51 3.22 -15.91 -14.15
CA PHE A 51 2.21 -16.61 -13.36
C PHE A 51 2.07 -18.03 -13.90
N THR A 52 2.04 -18.97 -12.97
CA THR A 52 1.90 -20.40 -13.27
C THR A 52 0.70 -20.94 -12.52
N ARG A 53 0.07 -21.97 -13.07
CA ARG A 53 -0.97 -22.70 -12.35
C ARG A 53 -0.37 -23.34 -11.11
N ARG A 54 -0.94 -23.08 -9.92
CA ARG A 54 -0.58 -23.75 -8.66
C ARG A 54 -1.78 -24.53 -8.15
N GLU A 55 -1.91 -25.78 -8.59
CA GLU A 55 -3.08 -26.63 -8.26
C GLU A 55 -3.25 -26.81 -6.74
N ASP A 56 -2.15 -26.81 -6.00
CA ASP A 56 -2.15 -26.84 -4.54
C ASP A 56 -2.89 -25.65 -3.89
N PHE A 57 -2.94 -24.48 -4.55
CA PHE A 57 -3.71 -23.32 -4.09
C PHE A 57 -5.20 -23.43 -4.37
N TRP A 58 -5.61 -24.40 -5.19
CA TRP A 58 -7.00 -24.60 -5.59
C TRP A 58 -7.76 -25.50 -4.61
N ASP A 59 -7.05 -26.09 -3.65
CA ASP A 59 -7.59 -27.00 -2.64
C ASP A 59 -8.32 -26.22 -1.52
N LEU A 60 -9.61 -26.47 -1.37
CA LEU A 60 -10.46 -25.91 -0.31
C LEU A 60 -10.53 -26.81 0.93
N SER A 61 -9.83 -27.95 0.95
CA SER A 61 -9.71 -28.80 2.13
C SER A 61 -8.72 -28.24 3.16
N THR A 62 -8.61 -28.93 4.29
CA THR A 62 -7.63 -28.62 5.35
C THR A 62 -6.19 -28.66 4.87
N LYS A 63 -5.88 -29.44 3.82
CA LYS A 63 -4.54 -29.46 3.22
C LYS A 63 -4.22 -28.12 2.54
N GLY A 64 -5.20 -27.52 1.87
CA GLY A 64 -5.07 -26.18 1.31
C GLY A 64 -4.89 -25.10 2.37
N ASP A 65 -5.48 -25.27 3.56
CA ASP A 65 -5.37 -24.28 4.65
C ASP A 65 -3.92 -24.05 5.09
N GLU A 66 -3.10 -25.11 5.15
CA GLU A 66 -1.68 -25.01 5.52
C GLU A 66 -0.89 -24.19 4.50
N LEU A 67 -1.13 -24.42 3.21
CA LEU A 67 -0.47 -23.67 2.13
C LEU A 67 -0.86 -22.20 2.16
N TRP A 68 -2.14 -21.92 2.39
CA TRP A 68 -2.65 -20.57 2.51
C TRP A 68 -2.18 -19.87 3.79
N SER A 69 -1.96 -20.57 4.90
CA SER A 69 -1.34 -19.93 6.09
C SER A 69 0.10 -19.49 5.84
N ASN A 70 0.82 -20.19 4.96
CA ASN A 70 2.23 -19.92 4.69
C ASN A 70 2.48 -18.75 3.73
N ILE A 71 1.44 -18.13 3.15
CA ILE A 71 1.61 -16.94 2.30
C ILE A 71 1.78 -15.64 3.11
N ILE A 72 1.51 -15.70 4.40
CA ILE A 72 1.70 -14.62 5.37
C ILE A 72 2.75 -15.10 6.37
N PRO A 73 3.78 -14.29 6.71
CA PRO A 73 4.78 -14.69 7.68
C PRO A 73 4.16 -14.89 9.07
N ASP A 74 4.81 -15.70 9.91
CA ASP A 74 4.34 -16.07 11.27
C ASP A 74 4.01 -14.86 12.16
N ASN A 75 4.67 -13.72 11.91
CA ASN A 75 4.43 -12.48 12.61
C ASN A 75 3.19 -11.71 12.09
N GLY A 76 2.39 -12.30 11.21
CA GLY A 76 1.16 -11.74 10.63
C GLY A 76 1.38 -10.65 9.58
N GLY A 77 2.61 -10.47 9.10
CA GLY A 77 2.93 -9.37 8.18
C GLY A 77 3.05 -8.01 8.86
N PHE A 78 3.23 -7.99 10.19
CA PHE A 78 3.40 -6.78 10.97
C PHE A 78 4.88 -6.37 11.09
N VAL A 79 5.14 -5.07 11.03
CA VAL A 79 6.41 -4.44 11.40
C VAL A 79 6.30 -3.91 12.82
N PHE A 80 7.24 -4.28 13.69
CA PHE A 80 7.27 -3.89 15.10
C PHE A 80 8.28 -2.76 15.31
N HIS A 81 7.80 -1.58 15.66
CA HIS A 81 8.61 -0.38 15.87
C HIS A 81 9.00 -0.25 17.34
N ARG A 82 10.30 -0.12 17.61
CA ARG A 82 10.84 0.03 18.96
C ARG A 82 11.07 1.50 19.32
N VAL A 83 10.77 1.86 20.56
CA VAL A 83 11.03 3.19 21.13
C VAL A 83 11.69 2.98 22.49
N HIS A 84 12.91 3.50 22.67
CA HIS A 84 13.75 3.26 23.86
C HIS A 84 13.86 1.77 24.24
N ASP A 85 14.17 0.92 23.25
CA ASP A 85 14.29 -0.54 23.36
C ASP A 85 13.02 -1.32 23.76
N LYS A 86 11.92 -0.62 24.05
CA LYS A 86 10.59 -1.19 24.27
C LYS A 86 9.79 -1.21 22.98
N LEU A 87 8.84 -2.14 22.87
CA LEU A 87 7.88 -2.10 21.76
C LEU A 87 7.04 -0.83 21.87
N GLY A 88 7.13 0.04 20.87
CA GLY A 88 6.36 1.28 20.80
C GLY A 88 4.99 1.04 20.16
N TYR A 89 4.99 0.67 18.88
CA TYR A 89 3.78 0.38 18.11
C TYR A 89 4.10 -0.62 17.00
N LYS A 90 3.07 -1.11 16.32
CA LYS A 90 3.23 -1.95 15.12
C LYS A 90 2.41 -1.40 13.96
N THR A 91 2.85 -1.69 12.74
CA THR A 91 2.15 -1.39 11.49
C THR A 91 2.00 -2.67 10.66
N GLY A 92 0.95 -2.76 9.85
CA GLY A 92 0.79 -3.84 8.87
C GLY A 92 1.38 -3.43 7.52
N ILE A 93 1.89 -4.39 6.75
CA ILE A 93 2.26 -4.15 5.35
C ILE A 93 1.05 -4.46 4.47
N SER A 94 0.69 -3.54 3.58
CA SER A 94 -0.53 -3.64 2.75
C SER A 94 -0.62 -4.95 1.96
N MET A 95 0.48 -5.42 1.36
CA MET A 95 0.51 -6.72 0.66
C MET A 95 0.04 -7.88 1.56
N PHE A 96 0.50 -7.95 2.81
CA PHE A 96 0.08 -9.02 3.73
C PHE A 96 -1.34 -8.82 4.24
N HIS A 97 -1.77 -7.57 4.41
CA HIS A 97 -3.16 -7.27 4.75
C HIS A 97 -4.12 -7.70 3.62
N GLN A 98 -3.79 -7.44 2.35
CA GLN A 98 -4.55 -7.91 1.20
C GLN A 98 -4.63 -9.45 1.15
N LEU A 99 -3.51 -10.15 1.39
CA LEU A 99 -3.49 -11.61 1.49
C LEU A 99 -4.34 -12.13 2.66
N HIS A 100 -4.31 -11.47 3.81
CA HIS A 100 -5.14 -11.80 4.96
C HIS A 100 -6.64 -11.68 4.61
N CYS A 101 -7.05 -10.58 4.00
CA CYS A 101 -8.42 -10.38 3.53
C CYS A 101 -8.84 -11.46 2.52
N LEU A 102 -7.96 -11.82 1.58
CA LEU A 102 -8.23 -12.87 0.61
C LEU A 102 -8.40 -14.25 1.28
N GLN A 103 -7.59 -14.57 2.29
CA GLN A 103 -7.76 -15.78 3.10
C GLN A 103 -9.11 -15.79 3.84
N MET A 104 -9.53 -14.64 4.39
CA MET A 104 -10.84 -14.52 5.05
C MET A 104 -12.00 -14.77 4.07
N ILE A 105 -11.89 -14.32 2.82
CA ILE A 105 -12.86 -14.61 1.75
C ILE A 105 -12.86 -16.11 1.44
N ARG A 106 -11.69 -16.74 1.27
CA ARG A 106 -11.58 -18.20 1.06
C ARG A 106 -12.27 -18.98 2.20
N MET A 107 -12.03 -18.60 3.45
CA MET A 107 -12.67 -19.21 4.62
C MET A 107 -14.19 -19.05 4.61
N ALA A 108 -14.72 -17.92 4.14
CA ALA A 108 -16.16 -17.75 3.97
C ALA A 108 -16.73 -18.70 2.91
N ILE A 109 -16.04 -18.87 1.78
CA ILE A 109 -16.43 -19.82 0.72
C ILE A 109 -16.44 -21.26 1.26
N GLN A 110 -15.40 -21.67 1.99
CA GLN A 110 -15.33 -23.00 2.61
C GLN A 110 -16.52 -23.27 3.55
N LYS A 111 -16.88 -22.27 4.37
CA LYS A 111 -18.04 -22.38 5.28
C LYS A 111 -19.37 -22.52 4.53
N LEU A 112 -19.53 -21.80 3.42
CA LEU A 112 -20.74 -21.91 2.59
C LEU A 112 -20.84 -23.28 1.91
N GLN A 113 -19.72 -23.85 1.46
CA GLN A 113 -19.70 -25.19 0.86
C GLN A 113 -20.05 -26.29 1.86
N ASN A 114 -19.60 -26.19 3.12
CA ASN A 114 -20.00 -27.12 4.17
C ASN A 114 -21.49 -27.02 4.58
N GLY A 115 -22.21 -26.00 4.09
CA GLY A 115 -23.58 -25.68 4.47
C GLY A 115 -24.66 -26.44 3.68
N THR A 116 -24.71 -26.31 2.35
CA THR A 116 -25.81 -26.83 1.50
C THR A 116 -25.61 -26.46 0.02
N VAL A 117 -24.39 -26.44 -0.50
CA VAL A 117 -24.21 -26.23 -1.95
C VAL A 117 -24.17 -27.60 -2.58
N GLU A 118 -25.35 -28.11 -2.97
CA GLU A 118 -25.43 -29.18 -3.96
C GLU A 118 -24.45 -28.84 -5.08
N SER A 119 -23.75 -29.85 -5.58
CA SER A 119 -22.73 -29.83 -6.61
C SER A 119 -23.26 -29.36 -7.99
N GLY A 120 -23.92 -28.21 -8.01
CA GLY A 120 -24.34 -27.48 -9.19
C GLY A 120 -23.12 -26.74 -9.73
N ASP A 121 -22.50 -27.39 -10.71
CA ASP A 121 -21.50 -26.85 -11.62
C ASP A 121 -20.05 -26.83 -11.11
N MET A 122 -19.34 -27.94 -11.29
CA MET A 122 -17.87 -28.05 -11.10
C MET A 122 -17.09 -27.00 -11.92
N HIS A 123 -17.65 -26.46 -13.01
CA HIS A 123 -17.05 -25.34 -13.74
C HIS A 123 -17.00 -24.06 -12.91
N SER A 124 -18.02 -23.82 -12.08
CA SER A 124 -18.06 -22.67 -11.18
C SER A 124 -17.04 -22.81 -10.04
N GLN A 125 -16.94 -23.99 -9.41
CA GLN A 125 -15.97 -24.24 -8.33
C GLN A 125 -14.53 -24.09 -8.81
N THR A 126 -14.20 -24.67 -9.97
CA THR A 126 -12.87 -24.53 -10.58
C THR A 126 -12.55 -23.07 -10.91
N HIS A 127 -13.57 -22.25 -11.19
CA HIS A 127 -13.36 -20.84 -11.54
C HIS A 127 -12.88 -20.03 -10.33
N TRP A 128 -13.59 -20.10 -9.21
CA TRP A 128 -13.27 -19.23 -8.07
C TRP A 128 -11.93 -19.59 -7.41
N VAL A 129 -11.61 -20.88 -7.32
CA VAL A 129 -10.35 -21.32 -6.67
C VAL A 129 -9.11 -20.91 -7.47
N HIS A 130 -9.17 -20.92 -8.81
CA HIS A 130 -8.06 -20.38 -9.60
C HIS A 130 -8.04 -18.84 -9.58
N CYS A 131 -9.20 -18.17 -9.50
CA CYS A 131 -9.25 -16.72 -9.33
C CYS A 131 -8.56 -16.31 -8.02
N LEU A 132 -8.78 -17.05 -6.93
CA LEU A 132 -8.10 -16.85 -5.67
C LEU A 132 -6.58 -17.03 -5.80
N ASP A 133 -6.11 -18.09 -6.47
CA ASP A 133 -4.68 -18.29 -6.78
C ASP A 133 -4.10 -17.12 -7.61
N TYR A 134 -4.82 -16.70 -8.67
CA TYR A 134 -4.42 -15.59 -9.52
C TYR A 134 -4.31 -14.27 -8.72
N LEU A 135 -5.24 -14.01 -7.81
CA LEU A 135 -5.21 -12.84 -6.92
C LEU A 135 -4.02 -12.90 -5.95
N VAL A 136 -3.70 -14.06 -5.37
CA VAL A 136 -2.48 -14.22 -4.54
C VAL A 136 -1.24 -13.84 -5.35
N GLN A 137 -1.10 -14.35 -6.58
CA GLN A 137 0.04 -14.04 -7.45
C GLN A 137 0.05 -12.55 -7.83
N GLY A 138 -1.11 -11.96 -8.12
CA GLY A 138 -1.29 -10.53 -8.41
C GLY A 138 -0.83 -9.63 -7.25
N ILE A 139 -1.29 -9.91 -6.04
CA ILE A 139 -0.95 -9.17 -4.82
C ILE A 139 0.56 -9.24 -4.56
N GLN A 140 1.15 -10.45 -4.64
CA GLN A 140 2.58 -10.66 -4.43
C GLN A 140 3.45 -10.03 -5.53
N CYS A 141 2.93 -9.94 -6.75
CA CYS A 141 3.60 -9.27 -7.88
C CYS A 141 3.56 -7.75 -7.74
N ALA A 142 2.43 -7.20 -7.28
CA ALA A 142 2.30 -5.77 -7.00
C ALA A 142 3.15 -5.33 -5.80
N ALA A 143 3.29 -6.21 -4.79
CA ALA A 143 4.13 -6.03 -3.62
C ALA A 143 3.93 -4.66 -2.94
N ASP A 144 2.68 -4.27 -2.70
CA ASP A 144 2.37 -3.00 -2.04
C ASP A 144 2.97 -2.97 -0.62
N GLY A 145 4.07 -2.23 -0.50
CA GLY A 145 4.84 -2.07 0.74
C GLY A 145 4.30 -0.99 1.67
N THR A 146 3.13 -0.40 1.36
CA THR A 146 2.53 0.65 2.18
C THR A 146 2.36 0.18 3.62
N SER A 147 2.85 1.00 4.57
CA SER A 147 2.78 0.71 6.01
C SER A 147 1.49 1.28 6.59
N GLU A 148 0.59 0.40 7.00
CA GLU A 148 -0.73 0.73 7.50
C GLU A 148 -0.75 0.71 9.05
N PRO A 149 -1.27 1.75 9.72
CA PRO A 149 -1.31 1.81 11.17
C PRO A 149 -2.31 0.80 11.73
N VAL A 150 -1.95 0.16 12.85
CA VAL A 150 -2.88 -0.70 13.59
C VAL A 150 -3.74 0.15 14.52
N LYS A 151 -5.05 0.17 14.28
CA LYS A 151 -6.06 0.84 15.11
C LYS A 151 -6.73 -0.20 16.00
N GLY A 152 -6.27 -0.32 17.24
CA GLY A 152 -6.73 -1.38 18.16
C GLY A 152 -6.28 -2.77 17.69
N HIS A 153 -7.22 -3.57 17.17
CA HIS A 153 -6.95 -4.89 16.60
C HIS A 153 -7.10 -4.93 15.07
N LEU A 154 -7.42 -3.80 14.45
CA LEU A 154 -7.74 -3.72 13.03
C LEU A 154 -6.63 -3.00 12.26
N VAL A 155 -6.35 -3.50 11.07
CA VAL A 155 -5.72 -2.74 10.00
C VAL A 155 -6.83 -2.49 9.00
N ASP A 156 -7.17 -1.24 8.71
CA ASP A 156 -8.28 -0.89 7.82
C ASP A 156 -7.82 -0.28 6.50
N GLY A 157 -6.54 0.13 6.41
CA GLY A 157 -5.96 0.80 5.25
C GLY A 157 -6.49 2.24 5.02
N TYR A 158 -7.45 2.71 5.81
CA TYR A 158 -8.04 4.03 5.62
C TYR A 158 -7.13 5.14 6.14
N ASP A 159 -7.17 6.28 5.45
CA ASP A 159 -6.37 7.47 5.71
C ASP A 159 -4.85 7.23 5.57
N VAL A 160 -4.47 6.22 4.80
CA VAL A 160 -3.08 5.91 4.43
C VAL A 160 -2.86 6.24 2.95
N ALA A 161 -1.76 6.92 2.63
CA ALA A 161 -1.41 7.20 1.24
C ALA A 161 -0.74 5.97 0.61
N HIS A 162 -1.30 5.47 -0.48
CA HIS A 162 -0.72 4.39 -1.29
C HIS A 162 -0.03 4.95 -2.54
N GLN A 163 0.99 4.25 -3.02
CA GLN A 163 1.67 4.57 -4.28
C GLN A 163 1.14 3.65 -5.39
N CYS A 164 0.13 4.14 -6.11
CA CYS A 164 -0.55 3.36 -7.15
C CYS A 164 0.03 3.63 -8.54
N ARG A 165 -0.06 2.62 -9.42
CA ARG A 165 0.10 2.84 -10.86
C ARG A 165 -1.12 3.58 -11.40
N ASP A 166 -0.90 4.47 -12.36
CA ASP A 166 -2.01 5.10 -13.09
C ASP A 166 -2.72 4.06 -13.95
N ALA A 167 -3.99 3.81 -13.65
CA ALA A 167 -4.80 2.84 -14.39
C ALA A 167 -5.32 3.42 -15.71
N ARG A 168 -5.37 4.75 -15.88
CA ARG A 168 -6.01 5.40 -17.04
C ARG A 168 -5.48 4.91 -18.39
N PRO A 169 -4.16 4.75 -18.61
CA PRO A 169 -3.67 4.24 -19.90
C PRO A 169 -4.17 2.82 -20.23
N LEU A 170 -4.44 1.99 -19.22
CA LEU A 170 -4.98 0.65 -19.43
C LEU A 170 -6.47 0.69 -19.78
N TRP A 171 -7.23 1.59 -19.14
CA TRP A 171 -8.63 1.85 -19.51
C TRP A 171 -8.74 2.36 -20.94
N GLU A 172 -7.97 3.39 -21.28
CA GLU A 172 -7.93 3.99 -22.62
C GLU A 172 -7.53 2.96 -23.70
N LEU A 173 -6.52 2.12 -23.42
CA LEU A 173 -6.13 1.02 -24.30
C LEU A 173 -7.29 0.01 -24.50
N SER A 174 -7.97 -0.37 -23.43
CA SER A 174 -9.08 -1.31 -23.49
C SER A 174 -10.24 -0.73 -24.32
N GLU A 175 -10.65 0.50 -24.04
CA GLU A 175 -11.78 1.14 -24.73
C GLU A 175 -11.47 1.43 -26.19
N SER A 176 -10.26 1.89 -26.51
CA SER A 176 -9.84 2.16 -27.90
C SER A 176 -9.69 0.90 -28.75
N SER A 177 -9.64 -0.29 -28.13
CA SER A 177 -9.60 -1.58 -28.84
C SER A 177 -10.97 -2.05 -29.36
N PHE A 178 -12.07 -1.38 -28.97
CA PHE A 178 -13.39 -1.68 -29.50
C PHE A 178 -13.47 -1.30 -30.99
N ILE A 179 -13.44 -2.30 -31.86
CA ILE A 179 -13.87 -2.16 -33.25
C ILE A 179 -15.39 -2.28 -33.26
N LEU A 180 -16.07 -1.20 -33.66
CA LEU A 180 -17.48 -1.26 -34.01
C LEU A 180 -17.57 -1.91 -35.40
N ASP A 181 -18.09 -3.14 -35.47
CA ASP A 181 -18.55 -3.76 -36.72
C ASP A 181 -19.82 -3.06 -37.24
#